data_AF-A0A7W0FZY1-F1
#
_entry.id   AF-A0A7W0FZY1-F1
#
_cell.length_a   1.000
_cell.length_b   1.000
_cell.length_c   1.000
_cell.angle_alpha   90.00
_cell.angle_beta   90.00
_cell.angle_gamma   90.00
#
_symmetry.space_group_name_H-M   'P 1'
#
loop_
_entity.id
_entity.type
_entity.pdbx_description
1 polymer ?
#
loop_
_entity_poly.entity_id
_entity_poly.type
_entity_poly.pdbx_seq_one_letter_code
_entity_poly.pdbx_strand_id
1 'polypeptide(L)'
;VLGAIAAIGTSVALPGLGLVIAGPLAAALAGAGAGGLTGGLVGALVGSGIPEEHAARYDEGVRNGGIYMGVNAREDADAEHFETEWKDKYRGENVYR
;
A
#
# COMPACT_ATOMS: atom_id res chain seq x y z
N VAL A 1 6.83 27.30 4.92
CA VAL A 1 6.36 26.33 5.95
C VAL A 1 4.89 26.63 6.22
N LEU A 2 4.00 26.07 5.39
CA LEU A 2 2.54 26.24 5.51
C LEU A 2 2.00 24.99 6.22
N GLY A 3 1.29 25.23 7.31
CA GLY A 3 1.02 24.26 8.36
C GLY A 3 0.24 23.04 7.92
N ALA A 4 0.79 21.87 8.23
CA ALA A 4 -0.02 20.70 8.50
C ALA A 4 -0.39 20.76 10.00
N ILE A 5 -1.61 21.19 10.31
CA ILE A 5 -2.20 20.87 11.60
C ILE A 5 -2.32 19.35 11.61
N ALA A 6 -1.50 18.71 12.45
CA ALA A 6 -1.50 17.29 12.64
C ALA A 6 -2.91 16.87 13.11
N ALA A 7 -3.58 16.03 12.32
CA ALA A 7 -4.82 15.35 12.69
C ALA A 7 -4.52 14.29 13.77
N ILE A 8 -4.07 14.74 14.94
CA ILE A 8 -3.95 13.92 16.14
C ILE A 8 -5.36 13.91 16.76
N GLY A 9 -6.21 12.97 16.34
CA GLY A 9 -7.42 12.64 17.12
C GLY A 9 -8.73 12.43 16.36
N THR A 10 -8.80 12.64 15.04
CA THR A 10 -10.03 12.30 14.30
C THR A 10 -10.00 10.86 13.85
N SER A 11 -10.64 9.98 14.62
CA SER A 11 -11.09 8.68 14.12
C SER A 11 -12.09 8.94 12.99
N VAL A 12 -11.68 8.69 11.74
CA VAL A 12 -12.59 8.70 10.61
C VAL A 12 -13.17 7.29 10.50
N ALA A 13 -14.45 7.16 10.82
CA ALA A 13 -15.20 5.97 10.49
C ALA A 13 -15.61 6.07 9.02
N LEU A 14 -15.30 5.03 8.23
CA LEU A 14 -15.79 4.90 6.85
C LEU A 14 -17.07 4.02 6.88
N PRO A 15 -18.28 4.61 7.02
CA PRO A 15 -19.51 3.83 7.02
C PRO A 15 -19.67 3.12 5.67
N GLY A 16 -19.87 1.80 5.74
CA GLY A 16 -19.93 0.90 4.57
C GLY A 16 -18.78 -0.12 4.50
N LEU A 17 -17.61 0.20 5.08
CA LEU A 17 -16.44 -0.70 5.14
C LEU A 17 -16.14 -1.25 6.54
N GLY A 18 -16.74 -0.68 7.58
CA GLY A 18 -16.50 -1.11 8.98
C GLY A 18 -15.11 -0.78 9.52
N LEU A 19 -14.33 0.06 8.82
CA LEU A 19 -12.97 0.44 9.21
C LEU A 19 -12.98 1.69 10.10
N VAL A 20 -12.27 1.60 11.23
CA VAL A 20 -11.95 2.74 12.11
C VAL A 20 -10.46 2.96 12.04
N ILE A 21 -10.04 4.06 11.41
CA ILE A 21 -8.63 4.39 11.24
C ILE A 21 -8.28 5.53 12.19
N ALA A 22 -7.34 5.28 13.09
CA ALA A 22 -6.86 6.24 14.08
C ALA A 22 -5.34 6.36 14.02
N GLY A 23 -4.81 7.51 14.45
CA GLY A 23 -3.38 7.73 14.63
C GLY A 23 -2.60 7.94 13.32
N PRO A 24 -1.29 7.64 13.29
CA PRO A 24 -0.41 7.93 12.15
C PRO A 24 -0.90 7.37 10.80
N LEU A 25 -1.66 6.28 10.80
CA LEU A 25 -2.30 5.73 9.60
C LEU A 25 -3.34 6.67 8.99
N ALA A 26 -4.15 7.34 9.81
CA ALA A 26 -5.11 8.34 9.31
C ALA A 26 -4.37 9.57 8.74
N ALA A 27 -3.28 10.00 9.38
CA ALA A 27 -2.43 11.07 8.88
C ALA A 27 -1.71 10.69 7.58
N ALA A 28 -1.27 9.43 7.44
CA ALA A 28 -0.68 8.92 6.21
C ALA A 28 -1.70 8.86 5.06
N LEU A 29 -2.94 8.45 5.33
CA LEU A 29 -4.01 8.45 4.33
C LEU A 29 -4.45 9.86 3.93
N ALA A 30 -4.57 10.78 4.89
CA ALA A 30 -4.85 12.19 4.63
C ALA A 30 -3.69 12.86 3.86
N GLY A 31 -2.45 12.54 4.22
CA GLY A 31 -1.24 12.97 3.53
C GLY A 31 -1.09 12.37 2.14
N ALA A 32 -1.51 11.12 1.93
CA ALA A 32 -1.60 10.50 0.61
C ALA A 32 -2.69 11.18 -0.25
N GLY A 33 -3.80 11.61 0.35
CA GLY A 33 -4.83 12.41 -0.30
C GLY A 33 -4.39 13.83 -0.67
N ALA A 34 -3.59 14.49 0.18
CA ALA A 34 -3.12 15.86 -0.04
C ALA A 34 -1.81 15.97 -0.83
N GLY A 35 -0.93 14.96 -0.73
CA GLY A 35 0.39 14.87 -1.37
C GLY A 35 0.44 13.96 -2.61
N GLY A 36 -0.69 13.37 -3.02
CA GLY A 36 -0.79 12.51 -4.20
C GLY A 36 -0.55 13.21 -5.54
N LEU A 37 -0.38 14.54 -5.55
CA LEU A 37 -0.27 15.32 -6.79
C LEU A 37 1.12 15.31 -7.45
N THR A 38 2.20 14.94 -6.74
CA THR A 38 3.56 14.96 -7.33
C THR A 38 4.35 13.66 -7.20
N GLY A 39 3.91 12.67 -6.41
CA GLY A 39 4.66 11.41 -6.25
C GLY A 39 3.94 10.29 -5.52
N GLY A 40 2.63 10.13 -5.73
CA GLY A 40 1.69 9.28 -4.96
C GLY A 40 2.12 7.83 -4.66
N LEU A 41 1.37 6.85 -5.18
CA LEU A 41 1.67 5.44 -4.89
C LEU A 41 3.06 5.03 -5.39
N VAL A 42 3.49 5.51 -6.56
CA VAL A 42 4.83 5.27 -7.11
C VAL A 42 5.93 5.72 -6.14
N GLY A 43 5.86 6.95 -5.62
CA GLY A 43 6.88 7.45 -4.69
C GLY A 43 6.86 6.72 -3.35
N ALA A 44 5.70 6.26 -2.89
CA ALA A 44 5.59 5.41 -1.70
C ALA A 44 6.26 4.04 -1.90
N LEU A 45 6.03 3.40 -3.04
CA LEU A 45 6.63 2.11 -3.39
C LEU A 45 8.16 2.24 -3.54
N VAL A 46 8.62 3.28 -4.24
CA VAL A 46 10.06 3.57 -4.37
C VAL A 46 10.71 3.86 -3.01
N GLY A 47 10.04 4.65 -2.17
CA GLY A 47 10.48 4.90 -0.79
C GLY A 47 10.57 3.65 0.08
N SER A 48 9.77 2.61 -0.20
CA SER A 48 9.85 1.30 0.48
C SER A 48 10.93 0.36 -0.08
N GLY A 49 11.68 0.78 -1.11
CA GLY A 49 12.76 0.01 -1.72
C GLY A 49 12.38 -0.73 -3.00
N ILE A 50 11.18 -0.48 -3.56
CA ILE A 50 10.77 -1.06 -4.84
C ILE A 50 11.37 -0.25 -6.00
N PRO A 51 12.06 -0.85 -6.97
CA PRO A 51 12.56 -0.13 -8.14
C PRO A 51 11.46 0.64 -8.89
N GLU A 52 11.80 1.82 -9.40
CA GLU A 52 10.84 2.73 -10.06
C GLU A 52 10.11 2.09 -11.26
N GLU A 53 10.81 1.23 -12.01
CA GLU A 53 10.25 0.39 -13.08
C GLU A 53 9.05 -0.45 -12.59
N HIS A 54 9.22 -1.14 -11.46
CA HIS A 54 8.19 -2.01 -10.91
C HIS A 54 7.10 -1.21 -10.23
N ALA A 55 7.47 -0.11 -9.57
CA ALA A 55 6.53 0.80 -8.92
C ALA A 55 5.53 1.41 -9.92
N ALA A 56 5.98 1.77 -11.13
CA ALA A 56 5.09 2.28 -12.18
C ALA A 56 4.08 1.22 -12.65
N ARG A 57 4.51 -0.05 -12.81
CA ARG A 57 3.61 -1.15 -13.17
C ARG A 57 2.58 -1.44 -12.07
N TYR A 58 2.98 -1.40 -10.80
CA TYR A 58 2.05 -1.60 -9.69
C TYR A 58 1.06 -0.44 -9.55
N ASP A 59 1.48 0.81 -9.81
CA ASP A 59 0.58 1.97 -9.84
C ASP A 59 -0.51 1.79 -10.91
N GLU A 60 -0.15 1.34 -12.10
CA GLU A 60 -1.13 1.05 -13.16
C GLU A 60 -2.09 -0.08 -12.76
N GLY A 61 -1.57 -1.17 -12.18
CA GLY A 61 -2.39 -2.28 -11.67
C GLY A 61 -3.41 -1.82 -10.61
N VAL A 62 -2.99 -0.97 -9.67
CA VAL A 62 -3.87 -0.42 -8.63
C VAL A 62 -4.89 0.56 -9.20
N ARG A 63 -4.50 1.43 -10.14
CA ARG A 63 -5.44 2.34 -10.83
C ARG A 63 -6.52 1.60 -11.62
N ASN A 64 -6.20 0.41 -12.13
CA ASN A 64 -7.15 -0.47 -12.82
C ASN A 64 -8.04 -1.29 -11.85
N GLY A 65 -7.99 -1.01 -10.54
CA GLY A 65 -8.80 -1.67 -9.53
C GLY A 65 -8.14 -2.89 -8.89
N GLY A 66 -6.87 -3.16 -9.20
CA GLY A 66 -6.08 -4.20 -8.55
C GLY A 66 -5.64 -3.82 -7.13
N ILE A 67 -5.19 -4.81 -6.38
CA ILE A 67 -4.64 -4.62 -5.03
C ILE A 67 -3.20 -5.11 -5.03
N TYR A 68 -2.28 -4.26 -4.56
CA TYR A 68 -0.90 -4.65 -4.31
C TYR A 68 -0.76 -5.19 -2.88
N MET A 69 -0.13 -6.36 -2.73
CA MET A 69 0.19 -6.95 -1.43
C MET A 69 1.67 -7.34 -1.41
N GLY A 70 2.36 -6.99 -0.33
CA GLY A 70 3.75 -7.37 -0.09
C GLY A 70 3.92 -7.93 1.32
N VAL A 71 4.77 -8.94 1.48
CA VAL A 71 5.11 -9.55 2.76
C VAL A 71 6.62 -9.54 2.95
N ASN A 72 7.07 -9.31 4.18
CA ASN A 72 8.46 -9.49 4.54
C ASN A 72 8.61 -10.88 5.17
N ALA A 73 9.08 -11.83 4.35
CA ALA A 73 9.29 -13.22 4.78
C ALA A 73 10.47 -13.29 5.77
N ARG A 74 10.32 -14.10 6.83
CA ARG A 74 11.38 -14.24 7.85
C ARG A 74 12.46 -15.19 7.38
N GLU A 75 12.06 -16.22 6.66
CA GLU A 75 12.91 -17.27 6.14
C GLU A 75 12.50 -17.61 4.69
N ASP A 76 13.40 -18.24 3.94
CA ASP A 76 13.15 -18.62 2.55
C ASP A 76 11.95 -19.57 2.38
N ALA A 77 11.69 -20.41 3.38
CA ALA A 77 10.53 -21.29 3.40
C ALA A 77 9.20 -20.53 3.49
N ASP A 78 9.17 -19.40 4.21
CA ASP A 78 7.97 -18.55 4.29
C ASP A 78 7.69 -17.90 2.94
N ALA A 79 8.74 -17.42 2.26
CA ALA A 79 8.60 -16.82 0.93
C ALA A 79 8.03 -17.83 -0.09
N GLU A 80 8.53 -19.07 -0.07
CA GLU A 80 8.03 -20.14 -0.93
C GLU A 80 6.59 -20.54 -0.60
N HIS A 81 6.22 -20.55 0.69
CA HIS A 81 4.86 -20.78 1.13
C HIS A 81 3.89 -19.73 0.56
N PHE A 82 4.20 -18.44 0.72
CA PHE A 82 3.36 -17.36 0.20
C PHE A 82 3.28 -17.36 -1.33
N GLU A 83 4.41 -17.61 -2.01
CA GLU A 83 4.44 -17.69 -3.47
C GLU A 83 3.50 -18.79 -3.98
N THR A 84 3.60 -19.98 -3.40
CA THR A 84 2.77 -21.13 -3.77
C THR A 84 1.31 -20.87 -3.46
N GLU A 85 1.01 -20.39 -2.24
CA GLU A 85 -0.37 -20.18 -1.82
C GLU A 85 -1.07 -19.10 -2.66
N TRP A 86 -0.37 -18.01 -2.98
CA TRP A 86 -0.92 -16.94 -3.82
C TRP A 86 -1.15 -17.39 -5.26
N LYS A 87 -0.24 -18.17 -5.85
CA LYS A 87 -0.41 -18.71 -7.20
C LYS A 87 -1.54 -19.74 -7.26
N ASP A 88 -1.55 -20.69 -6.33
CA ASP A 88 -2.40 -21.88 -6.42
C ASP A 88 -3.81 -21.65 -5.88
N LYS A 89 -3.95 -20.89 -4.78
CA LYS A 89 -5.24 -20.72 -4.10
C LYS A 89 -5.90 -19.38 -4.37
N TYR A 90 -5.12 -18.30 -4.41
CA TYR A 90 -5.67 -16.94 -4.47
C TYR A 90 -5.63 -16.31 -5.86
N ARG A 91 -5.15 -17.04 -6.87
CA ARG A 91 -5.04 -16.57 -8.27
C ARG A 91 -4.30 -15.23 -8.36
N GLY A 92 -3.27 -15.07 -7.54
CA GLY A 92 -2.44 -13.86 -7.54
C GLY A 92 -1.85 -13.64 -8.92
N GLU A 93 -2.12 -12.46 -9.49
CA GLU A 93 -1.50 -12.04 -10.73
C GLU A 93 -0.15 -11.40 -10.42
N ASN A 94 0.88 -11.73 -11.21
CA ASN A 94 2.22 -11.14 -11.07
C ASN A 94 2.83 -11.34 -9.67
N VAL A 95 2.82 -12.57 -9.16
CA VAL A 95 3.46 -12.94 -7.88
C VAL A 95 4.97 -13.05 -8.07
N TYR A 96 5.74 -12.27 -7.30
CA TYR A 96 7.20 -12.23 -7.30
C TYR A 96 7.75 -12.52 -5.89
N ARG A 97 8.92 -13.16 -5.83
CA ARG A 97 9.69 -13.41 -4.61
C ARG A 97 10.98 -12.59 -4.63
#